data_AF-A0A7X7NQM3-F1
#
_entry.id   AF-A0A7X7NQM3-F1
#
_cell.length_a   1.000
_cell.length_b   1.000
_cell.length_c   1.000
_cell.angle_alpha   90.00
_cell.angle_beta   90.00
_cell.angle_gamma   90.00
#
_symmetry.space_group_name_H-M   'P 1'
#
loop_
_entity.id
_entity.type
_entity.pdbx_description
1 polymer ?
#
loop_
_entity_poly.entity_id
_entity_poly.type
_entity_poly.pdbx_seq_one_letter_code
_entity_poly.pdbx_strand_id
1 'polypeptide(L)'
;MIRSSLAIAAGKLARGVSRLRGGGSALPGLVTETIDPKVLAHTLADLPGGILVVSGTNGKTTTTKMLVALLRAHGQRVFTNPTGSNFTRGVISAMLAEVPLSGRLDADWAVLELDEAHALHFAAAVAPTHALLLNVARDQLDRFAEIDQTAQLLTRLAEQTTTGVVLNVDDS
;
A
#
# COMPACT_ATOMS: atom_id res chain seq x y z
N MET A 1 -13.61 11.31 12.39
CA MET A 1 -14.40 10.22 13.01
C MET A 1 -15.72 9.99 12.29
N ILE A 2 -16.75 10.86 12.40
CA ILE A 2 -18.06 10.63 11.74
C ILE A 2 -17.92 10.47 10.21
N ARG A 3 -17.15 11.36 9.57
CA ARG A 3 -16.88 11.32 8.12
C ARG A 3 -16.24 10.00 7.67
N SER A 4 -15.26 9.52 8.44
CA SER A 4 -14.53 8.28 8.15
C SER A 4 -15.41 7.05 8.31
N SER A 5 -16.25 6.99 9.34
CA SER A 5 -17.22 5.91 9.52
C SER A 5 -18.23 5.85 8.37
N LEU A 6 -18.73 7.00 7.91
CA LEU A 6 -19.63 7.08 6.75
C LEU A 6 -18.92 6.63 5.46
N ALA A 7 -17.68 7.10 5.24
CA ALA A 7 -16.87 6.70 4.10
C ALA A 7 -16.66 5.19 4.06
N ILE A 8 -16.30 4.58 5.19
CA ILE A 8 -16.08 3.14 5.32
C ILE A 8 -17.38 2.36 5.10
N ALA A 9 -18.50 2.82 5.65
CA ALA A 9 -19.80 2.19 5.44
C ALA A 9 -20.18 2.20 3.94
N ALA A 10 -20.06 3.36 3.28
CA ALA A 10 -20.30 3.50 1.85
C ALA A 10 -19.35 2.63 1.01
N GLY A 11 -18.06 2.60 1.37
CA GLY A 11 -17.06 1.74 0.75
C GLY A 11 -17.39 0.26 0.86
N LYS A 12 -17.76 -0.21 2.06
CA LYS A 12 -18.16 -1.61 2.31
C LYS A 12 -19.40 -1.99 1.48
N LEU A 13 -20.37 -1.09 1.36
CA LEU A 13 -21.53 -1.29 0.49
C LEU A 13 -21.12 -1.38 -0.99
N ALA A 14 -20.29 -0.45 -1.47
CA ALA A 14 -19.77 -0.45 -2.83
C ALA A 14 -18.99 -1.75 -3.14
N ARG A 15 -18.21 -2.25 -2.16
CA ARG A 15 -17.50 -3.54 -2.25
C ARG A 15 -18.46 -4.71 -2.37
N GLY A 16 -19.54 -4.73 -1.59
CA GLY A 16 -20.59 -5.76 -1.70
C GLY A 16 -21.24 -5.78 -3.08
N VAL A 17 -21.63 -4.59 -3.59
CA VAL A 17 -22.27 -4.46 -4.91
C VAL A 17 -21.33 -4.80 -6.06
N SER A 18 -20.06 -4.36 -6.01
CA SER A 18 -19.07 -4.64 -7.06
C SER A 18 -18.81 -6.14 -7.22
N ARG A 19 -18.80 -6.90 -6.11
CA ARG A 19 -18.63 -8.36 -6.15
C ARG A 19 -19.76 -9.07 -6.87
N LEU A 20 -20.99 -8.56 -6.77
CA LEU A 20 -22.15 -9.12 -7.48
C LEU A 20 -22.07 -8.91 -9.01
N ARG A 21 -21.24 -7.98 -9.49
CA ARG A 21 -21.08 -7.64 -10.91
C ARG A 21 -19.79 -8.16 -11.53
N GLY A 22 -19.12 -9.13 -10.91
CA GLY A 22 -17.90 -9.74 -11.45
C GLY A 22 -16.60 -9.04 -11.04
N GLY A 23 -16.64 -8.12 -10.07
CA GLY A 23 -15.46 -7.51 -9.46
C GLY A 23 -15.19 -6.07 -9.88
N GLY A 24 -14.22 -5.46 -9.20
CA GLY A 24 -13.86 -4.04 -9.32
C GLY A 24 -13.04 -3.62 -8.10
N SER A 25 -11.75 -3.94 -8.09
CA SER A 25 -10.88 -3.69 -6.93
C SER A 25 -10.73 -2.21 -6.60
N ALA A 26 -10.82 -1.30 -7.58
CA ALA A 26 -10.63 0.14 -7.37
C ALA A 26 -11.88 0.90 -6.91
N LEU A 27 -13.09 0.50 -7.36
CA LEU A 27 -14.32 1.27 -7.16
C LEU A 27 -14.66 1.50 -5.67
N PRO A 28 -14.60 0.48 -4.78
CA PRO A 28 -14.86 0.70 -3.36
C PRO A 28 -13.85 1.68 -2.73
N GLY A 29 -12.59 1.60 -3.15
CA GLY A 29 -11.54 2.52 -2.74
C GLY A 29 -11.85 3.96 -3.17
N LEU A 30 -12.24 4.16 -4.43
CA LEU A 30 -12.63 5.46 -4.97
C LEU A 30 -13.82 6.07 -4.20
N VAL A 31 -14.88 5.30 -3.94
CA VAL A 31 -16.06 5.78 -3.19
C VAL A 31 -15.65 6.23 -1.79
N THR A 32 -14.83 5.43 -1.12
CA THR A 32 -14.35 5.71 0.24
C THR A 32 -13.50 6.98 0.27
N GLU A 33 -12.51 7.07 -0.60
CA GLU A 33 -11.59 8.21 -0.73
C GLU A 33 -12.33 9.51 -1.10
N THR A 34 -13.33 9.43 -1.99
CA THR A 34 -14.13 10.60 -2.38
C THR A 34 -14.88 11.18 -1.17
N ILE A 35 -15.42 10.31 -0.32
CA ILE A 35 -16.14 10.74 0.89
C ILE A 35 -15.16 11.24 1.94
N ASP A 36 -14.07 10.52 2.22
CA ASP A 36 -13.02 10.93 3.15
C ASP A 36 -11.62 10.80 2.52
N PRO A 37 -11.04 11.90 1.98
CA PRO A 37 -9.71 11.90 1.39
C PRO A 37 -8.59 11.57 2.38
N LYS A 38 -8.86 11.67 3.69
CA LYS A 38 -7.90 11.34 4.76
C LYS A 38 -8.13 9.93 5.33
N VAL A 39 -9.02 9.13 4.75
CA VAL A 39 -9.37 7.80 5.27
C VAL A 39 -8.14 6.92 5.43
N LEU A 40 -7.20 6.98 4.49
CA LEU A 40 -5.98 6.18 4.53
C LEU A 40 -5.13 6.55 5.76
N ALA A 41 -4.88 7.84 5.96
CA ALA A 41 -4.12 8.36 7.11
C ALA A 41 -4.79 8.03 8.44
N HIS A 42 -6.10 8.21 8.54
CA HIS A 42 -6.84 7.89 9.76
C HIS A 42 -6.84 6.39 10.06
N THR A 43 -6.94 5.56 9.04
CA THR A 43 -7.11 4.11 9.23
C THR A 43 -5.80 3.40 9.53
N LEU A 44 -4.69 3.89 8.96
CA LEU A 44 -3.33 3.39 9.23
C LEU A 44 -2.66 4.12 10.40
N ALA A 45 -3.36 5.03 11.08
CA ALA A 45 -2.83 5.74 12.23
C ALA A 45 -2.55 4.76 13.39
N ASP A 46 -1.45 5.01 14.11
CA ASP A 46 -1.10 4.35 15.37
C ASP A 46 -0.83 2.83 15.25
N LEU A 47 -0.43 2.34 14.08
CA LEU A 47 0.06 0.96 13.93
C LEU A 47 1.38 0.80 14.72
N PRO A 48 1.45 -0.08 15.74
CA PRO A 48 2.61 -0.22 16.62
C PRO A 48 3.94 -0.50 15.90
N GLY A 49 3.91 -1.35 14.87
CA GLY A 49 5.05 -1.65 14.01
C GLY A 49 5.20 -0.66 12.85
N GLY A 50 4.08 -0.05 12.45
CA GLY A 50 4.04 0.97 11.42
C GLY A 50 3.67 0.45 10.04
N ILE A 51 4.10 1.21 9.03
CA ILE A 51 3.76 1.01 7.62
C ILE A 51 5.05 0.71 6.86
N LEU A 52 5.12 -0.46 6.24
CA LEU A 52 6.23 -0.91 5.42
C LEU A 52 5.79 -1.01 3.96
N VAL A 53 6.41 -0.23 3.09
CA VAL A 53 6.16 -0.28 1.64
C VAL A 53 7.24 -1.12 0.96
N VAL A 54 6.83 -2.06 0.12
CA VAL A 54 7.71 -2.85 -0.76
C VAL A 54 7.51 -2.34 -2.19
N SER A 55 8.59 -1.86 -2.82
CA SER A 55 8.56 -1.30 -4.17
C SER A 55 9.83 -1.63 -4.97
N GLY A 56 9.82 -1.38 -6.28
CA GLY A 56 10.84 -1.80 -7.24
C GLY A 56 10.23 -2.63 -8.36
N THR A 57 10.94 -2.80 -9.48
CA THR A 57 10.31 -3.28 -10.71
C THR A 57 9.86 -4.74 -10.59
N ASN A 58 10.76 -5.60 -10.09
CA ASN A 58 10.53 -7.03 -9.96
C ASN A 58 10.54 -7.54 -8.53
N GLY A 59 9.84 -8.66 -8.31
CA GLY A 59 9.88 -9.40 -7.04
C GLY A 59 8.98 -8.88 -5.92
N LYS A 60 8.28 -7.75 -6.11
CA LYS A 60 7.42 -7.11 -5.09
C LYS A 60 6.45 -8.10 -4.44
N THR A 61 5.66 -8.82 -5.24
CA THR A 61 4.66 -9.77 -4.73
C THR A 61 5.28 -10.89 -3.90
N THR A 62 6.37 -11.49 -4.38
CA THR A 62 7.05 -12.60 -3.68
C THR A 62 7.63 -12.10 -2.36
N THR A 63 8.37 -11.00 -2.38
CA THR A 63 8.99 -10.42 -1.18
C THR A 63 7.94 -9.99 -0.16
N THR A 64 6.85 -9.35 -0.59
CA THR A 64 5.73 -8.95 0.27
C THR A 64 5.12 -10.18 0.95
N LYS A 65 4.86 -11.26 0.22
CA LYS A 65 4.31 -12.50 0.79
C LYS A 65 5.26 -13.14 1.80
N MET A 66 6.57 -13.19 1.50
CA MET A 66 7.58 -13.72 2.42
C MET A 66 7.65 -12.89 3.72
N LEU A 67 7.68 -11.56 3.59
CA LEU A 67 7.73 -10.65 4.74
C LEU A 67 6.49 -10.77 5.62
N VAL A 68 5.30 -10.80 5.01
CA VAL A 68 4.02 -11.02 5.72
C VAL A 68 4.03 -12.37 6.44
N ALA A 69 4.50 -13.44 5.78
CA ALA A 69 4.57 -14.77 6.37
C ALA A 69 5.51 -14.81 7.59
N LEU A 70 6.69 -14.20 7.48
CA LEU A 70 7.66 -14.09 8.58
C LEU A 70 7.08 -13.31 9.76
N LEU A 71 6.55 -12.11 9.53
CA LEU A 71 5.95 -11.29 10.61
C LEU A 71 4.82 -12.04 11.32
N ARG A 72 3.94 -12.71 10.57
CA ARG A 72 2.86 -13.54 11.14
C ARG A 72 3.39 -14.75 11.92
N ALA A 73 4.45 -15.40 11.44
CA ALA A 73 5.11 -16.49 12.16
C ALA A 73 5.72 -16.01 13.50
N HIS A 74 6.08 -14.73 13.58
CA HIS A 74 6.49 -14.04 14.81
C HIS A 74 5.33 -13.44 15.62
N GLY A 75 4.09 -13.90 15.38
CA GLY A 75 2.91 -13.51 16.16
C GLY A 75 2.37 -12.11 15.87
N GLN A 76 2.86 -11.43 14.83
CA GLN A 76 2.38 -10.10 14.46
C GLN A 76 1.09 -10.18 13.63
N ARG A 77 0.15 -9.26 13.87
CA ARG A 77 -1.03 -9.04 13.04
C ARG A 77 -0.65 -8.13 11.88
N VAL A 78 -0.78 -8.64 10.66
CA VAL A 78 -0.31 -7.95 9.46
C VAL A 78 -1.43 -7.77 8.47
N PHE A 79 -1.71 -6.51 8.12
CA PHE A 79 -2.49 -6.14 6.97
C PHE A 79 -1.61 -6.08 5.72
N THR A 80 -2.12 -6.59 4.60
CA THR A 80 -1.47 -6.48 3.28
C THR A 80 -2.52 -6.38 2.19
N ASN A 81 -2.24 -5.61 1.14
CA ASN A 81 -3.07 -5.57 -0.05
C ASN A 81 -2.93 -6.88 -0.87
N PRO A 82 -3.98 -7.36 -1.56
CA PRO A 82 -3.88 -8.50 -2.47
C PRO A 82 -2.97 -8.22 -3.66
N THR A 83 -2.36 -9.27 -4.22
CA THR A 83 -1.58 -9.20 -5.47
C THR A 83 -2.38 -8.49 -6.57
N GLY A 84 -1.73 -7.57 -7.29
CA GLY A 84 -2.34 -6.76 -8.35
C GLY A 84 -3.16 -5.56 -7.87
N SER A 85 -3.21 -5.30 -6.56
CA SER A 85 -3.80 -4.07 -5.99
C SER A 85 -2.71 -3.09 -5.54
N ASN A 86 -1.69 -2.90 -6.38
CA ASN A 86 -0.44 -2.15 -6.15
C ASN A 86 -0.57 -0.61 -6.26
N PHE A 87 -1.79 -0.10 -6.08
CA PHE A 87 -2.12 1.33 -6.15
C PHE A 87 -2.96 1.75 -4.94
N THR A 88 -2.93 3.05 -4.59
CA THR A 88 -3.52 3.59 -3.36
C THR A 88 -4.99 3.21 -3.15
N ARG A 89 -5.83 3.30 -4.19
CA ARG A 89 -7.25 2.90 -4.09
C ARG A 89 -7.43 1.40 -3.90
N GLY A 90 -6.52 0.59 -4.44
CA GLY A 90 -6.48 -0.85 -4.22
C GLY A 90 -6.21 -1.17 -2.75
N VAL A 91 -5.27 -0.44 -2.12
CA VAL A 91 -5.02 -0.52 -0.67
C VAL A 91 -6.27 -0.15 0.13
N ILE A 92 -6.89 1.01 -0.14
CA ILE A 92 -8.11 1.44 0.56
C ILE A 92 -9.21 0.38 0.42
N SER A 93 -9.40 -0.15 -0.78
CA SER A 93 -10.40 -1.18 -1.05
C SER A 93 -10.13 -2.50 -0.30
N ALA A 94 -8.86 -2.89 -0.19
CA ALA A 94 -8.45 -4.04 0.60
C ALA A 94 -8.76 -3.83 2.09
N MET A 95 -8.46 -2.65 2.64
CA MET A 95 -8.74 -2.31 4.04
C MET A 95 -10.21 -2.43 4.40
N LEU A 96 -11.14 -2.15 3.47
CA LEU A 96 -12.59 -2.28 3.70
C LEU A 96 -13.02 -3.71 4.07
N ALA A 97 -12.20 -4.72 3.78
CA ALA A 97 -12.44 -6.10 4.20
C ALA A 97 -12.30 -6.28 5.71
N GLU A 98 -11.38 -5.54 6.33
CA GLU A 98 -10.85 -5.81 7.67
C GLU A 98 -11.16 -4.66 8.65
N VAL A 99 -11.23 -3.42 8.15
CA VAL A 99 -11.42 -2.25 9.00
C VAL A 99 -12.84 -2.23 9.60
N PRO A 100 -12.99 -2.03 10.93
CA PRO A 100 -14.28 -1.75 11.56
C PRO A 100 -14.84 -0.38 11.15
N LEU A 101 -16.12 -0.13 11.46
CA LEU A 101 -16.74 1.19 11.22
C LEU A 101 -16.13 2.32 12.07
N SER A 102 -15.44 1.99 13.16
CA SER A 102 -14.63 2.98 13.92
C SER A 102 -13.48 3.55 13.09
N GLY A 103 -13.08 2.84 12.03
CA GLY A 103 -12.14 3.31 11.03
C GLY A 103 -10.68 3.20 11.42
N ARG A 104 -10.34 2.41 12.44
CA ARG A 104 -8.95 2.08 12.78
C ARG A 104 -8.67 0.63 12.43
N LEU A 105 -7.58 0.38 11.72
CA LEU A 105 -7.16 -0.96 11.37
C LEU A 105 -6.65 -1.69 12.63
N ASP A 106 -7.15 -2.89 12.85
CA ASP A 106 -6.69 -3.73 13.97
C ASP A 106 -5.51 -4.61 13.52
N ALA A 107 -4.34 -3.99 13.37
CA ALA A 107 -3.11 -4.64 12.94
C ALA A 107 -1.90 -4.04 13.67
N ASP A 108 -0.81 -4.81 13.74
CA ASP A 108 0.46 -4.34 14.25
C ASP A 108 1.28 -3.68 13.12
N TRP A 109 1.22 -4.26 11.92
CA TRP A 109 1.89 -3.79 10.71
C TRP A 109 0.95 -3.67 9.53
N ALA A 110 1.18 -2.66 8.69
CA ALA A 110 0.72 -2.64 7.31
C ALA A 110 1.91 -2.87 6.38
N VAL A 111 1.90 -4.00 5.67
CA VAL A 111 2.93 -4.34 4.67
C VAL A 111 2.30 -4.22 3.29
N LEU A 112 2.74 -3.25 2.50
CA LEU A 112 2.06 -2.83 1.28
C LEU A 112 2.96 -3.01 0.06
N GLU A 113 2.50 -3.81 -0.89
CA GLU A 113 3.08 -3.90 -2.23
C GLU A 113 2.56 -2.71 -3.06
N LEU A 114 3.46 -1.83 -3.52
CA LEU A 114 3.09 -0.67 -4.34
C LEU A 114 4.02 -0.50 -5.53
N ASP A 115 3.46 -0.15 -6.68
CA ASP A 115 4.25 0.35 -7.81
C ASP A 115 4.84 1.71 -7.46
N GLU A 116 5.95 2.07 -8.08
CA GLU A 116 6.86 3.14 -7.66
C GLU A 116 6.15 4.51 -7.66
N ALA A 117 5.41 4.82 -8.72
CA ALA A 117 4.62 6.04 -8.81
C ALA A 117 3.48 6.07 -7.78
N HIS A 118 2.84 4.91 -7.55
CA HIS A 118 1.76 4.79 -6.56
C HIS A 118 2.28 4.84 -5.12
N ALA A 119 3.51 4.38 -4.88
CA ALA A 119 4.17 4.47 -3.59
C ALA A 119 4.41 5.93 -3.19
N LEU A 120 4.82 6.80 -4.12
CA LEU A 120 4.89 8.25 -3.86
C LEU A 120 3.52 8.87 -3.62
N HIS A 121 2.51 8.48 -4.40
CA HIS A 121 1.16 8.98 -4.18
C HIS A 121 0.61 8.56 -2.80
N PHE A 122 0.88 7.32 -2.39
CA PHE A 122 0.60 6.82 -1.05
C PHE A 122 1.36 7.62 0.02
N ALA A 123 2.68 7.82 -0.16
CA ALA A 123 3.54 8.51 0.79
C ALA A 123 3.15 9.98 1.02
N ALA A 124 2.58 10.64 -0.01
CA ALA A 124 2.01 11.97 0.12
C ALA A 124 0.75 12.03 1.03
N ALA A 125 0.02 10.92 1.14
CA ALA A 125 -1.14 10.81 2.03
C ALA A 125 -0.73 10.29 3.43
N VAL A 126 0.19 9.33 3.48
CA VAL A 126 0.67 8.69 4.71
C VAL A 126 2.15 8.32 4.54
N ALA A 127 3.03 8.97 5.30
CA ALA A 127 4.45 8.67 5.25
C ALA A 127 4.74 7.22 5.71
N PRO A 128 5.42 6.39 4.90
CA PRO A 128 5.85 5.07 5.32
C PRO A 128 6.84 5.19 6.47
N THR A 129 6.74 4.27 7.43
CA THR A 129 7.79 4.13 8.45
C THR A 129 8.99 3.41 7.87
N HIS A 130 8.76 2.40 7.03
CA HIS A 130 9.79 1.57 6.44
C HIS A 130 9.58 1.46 4.93
N ALA A 131 10.67 1.35 4.20
CA ALA A 131 10.65 1.06 2.78
C ALA A 131 11.66 -0.02 2.44
N LEU A 132 11.23 -1.01 1.67
CA LEU A 132 12.08 -2.05 1.09
C LEU A 132 12.08 -1.86 -0.42
N LEU A 133 13.19 -1.35 -0.95
CA LEU A 133 13.34 -1.03 -2.37
C LEU A 133 14.17 -2.14 -3.02
N LEU A 134 13.56 -2.85 -3.97
CA LEU A 134 14.09 -4.12 -4.47
C LEU A 134 15.12 -3.94 -5.58
N ASN A 135 14.65 -3.55 -6.77
CA ASN A 135 15.49 -3.43 -7.96
C ASN A 135 14.90 -2.44 -8.95
N VAL A 136 15.74 -1.97 -9.87
CA VAL A 136 15.32 -1.20 -11.05
C VAL A 136 15.72 -1.96 -12.32
N ALA A 137 14.81 -2.77 -12.83
CA ALA A 137 15.03 -3.57 -14.03
C ALA A 137 14.43 -2.91 -15.29
N ARG A 138 15.04 -3.22 -16.44
CA ARG A 138 14.51 -2.83 -17.76
C ARG A 138 13.38 -3.78 -18.14
N ASP A 139 12.15 -3.29 -18.17
CA ASP A 139 11.05 -4.15 -18.61
C ASP A 139 10.96 -4.31 -20.14
N GLN A 140 11.55 -3.41 -20.96
CA GLN A 140 11.66 -3.55 -22.43
C GLN A 140 12.88 -2.78 -23.00
N LEU A 141 13.39 -3.19 -24.18
CA LEU A 141 14.70 -2.82 -24.76
C LEU A 141 14.95 -1.33 -25.08
N ASP A 142 13.92 -0.45 -25.14
CA ASP A 142 14.05 0.89 -25.74
C ASP A 142 14.05 2.09 -24.76
N ARG A 143 14.25 1.88 -23.45
CA ARG A 143 13.84 2.87 -22.44
C ARG A 143 14.87 3.17 -21.34
N PHE A 144 16.05 3.69 -21.71
CA PHE A 144 17.03 4.18 -20.73
C PHE A 144 16.46 5.27 -19.79
N ALA A 145 15.65 6.19 -20.33
CA ALA A 145 15.03 7.25 -19.53
C ALA A 145 14.06 6.74 -18.45
N GLU A 146 13.51 5.53 -18.59
CA GLU A 146 12.56 4.96 -17.63
C GLU A 146 13.23 4.32 -16.42
N ILE A 147 14.46 3.85 -16.57
CA ILE A 147 15.28 3.34 -15.46
C ILE A 147 15.57 4.50 -14.51
N ASP A 148 16.14 5.59 -15.04
CA ASP A 148 16.48 6.77 -14.25
C ASP A 148 15.25 7.37 -13.58
N GLN A 149 14.10 7.40 -14.29
CA GLN A 149 12.84 7.87 -13.72
C GLN A 149 12.38 6.96 -12.57
N THR A 150 12.41 5.63 -12.77
CA THR A 150 12.02 4.67 -11.73
C THR A 150 12.94 4.77 -10.52
N ALA A 151 14.25 4.86 -10.72
CA ALA A 151 15.22 5.09 -9.67
C ALA A 151 14.92 6.38 -8.90
N GLN A 152 14.62 7.49 -9.59
CA GLN A 152 14.22 8.75 -8.94
C GLN A 152 12.92 8.62 -8.12
N LEU A 153 11.94 7.84 -8.59
CA LEU A 153 10.72 7.59 -7.82
C LEU A 153 11.04 6.83 -6.53
N LEU A 154 11.88 5.80 -6.60
CA LEU A 154 12.32 5.03 -5.44
C LEU A 154 13.15 5.88 -4.47
N THR A 155 14.06 6.73 -4.97
CA THR A 155 14.83 7.67 -4.14
C THR A 155 13.92 8.62 -3.38
N ARG A 156 12.93 9.22 -4.04
CA ARG A 156 11.96 10.09 -3.36
C ARG A 156 11.14 9.35 -2.30
N LEU A 157 10.82 8.08 -2.55
CA LEU A 157 10.12 7.25 -1.56
C LEU A 157 11.01 7.00 -0.35
N ALA A 158 12.30 6.75 -0.56
CA ALA A 158 13.29 6.63 0.51
C ALA A 158 13.35 7.90 1.35
N GLU A 159 13.40 9.08 0.72
CA GLU A 159 13.43 10.39 1.38
C GLU A 159 12.16 10.69 2.20
N GLN A 160 11.01 10.16 1.79
CA GLN A 160 9.73 10.31 2.50
C GLN A 160 9.52 9.27 3.60
N THR A 161 10.41 8.27 3.71
CA THR A 161 10.33 7.20 4.70
C THR A 161 10.95 7.65 6.02
N THR A 162 10.27 7.40 7.14
CA THR A 162 10.59 8.06 8.41
C THR A 162 11.50 7.28 9.37
N THR A 163 11.48 5.94 9.33
CA THR A 163 12.21 5.09 10.29
C THR A 163 13.39 4.38 9.66
N GLY A 164 13.21 3.75 8.49
CA GLY A 164 14.31 3.02 7.87
C GLY A 164 14.06 2.59 6.43
N VAL A 165 15.11 2.59 5.63
CA VAL A 165 15.08 2.15 4.24
C VAL A 165 16.05 0.99 4.07
N VAL A 166 15.60 -0.07 3.41
CA VAL A 166 16.42 -1.21 3.00
C VAL A 166 16.52 -1.21 1.48
N LEU A 167 17.75 -1.23 0.98
CA LEU A 167 18.09 -1.20 -0.45
C LEU A 167 18.87 -2.46 -0.81
N ASN A 168 18.76 -2.89 -2.05
CA ASN A 168 19.65 -3.90 -2.61
C ASN A 168 20.97 -3.24 -3.05
N VAL A 169 22.08 -3.55 -2.36
CA VAL A 169 23.41 -2.99 -2.69
C VAL A 169 23.95 -3.44 -4.04
N ASP A 170 23.46 -4.58 -4.54
CA ASP A 170 23.88 -5.13 -5.83
C ASP A 170 23.13 -4.52 -7.02
N ASP A 171 22.14 -3.64 -6.77
CA ASP A 171 21.42 -2.86 -7.79
C ASP A 171 22.03 -1.45 -7.87
N SER A 172 22.92 -1.25 -8.85
CA SER A 172 23.80 -0.08 -9.00
C SER A 172 23.22 1.04 -9.86
#